data_AF-A0A955CDL6-F1
#
_entry.id   AF-A0A955CDL6-F1
#
_cell.length_a   1.000
_cell.length_b   1.000
_cell.length_c   1.000
_cell.angle_alpha   90.00
_cell.angle_beta   90.00
_cell.angle_gamma   90.00
#
_symmetry.space_group_name_H-M   'P 1'
#
loop_
_entity.id
_entity.type
_entity.pdbx_description
1 polymer ?
#
loop_
_entity_poly.entity_id
_entity_poly.type
_entity_poly.pdbx_seq_one_letter_code
_entity_poly.pdbx_strand_id
1 'polypeptide(L)'
;HGGGAYGDKATALARFAENFARLSPQVQSRLTVENDDKTYAPRELVPLCEQLGIPLVYDVHHHRCLADGWTIEEATRNAIATWNREPMFHLSSPLNGWEGKTPERHHDFIDPADFPDCWRELDVTVEIEAKAKENAVLQLAKHLVREEKRRDKKRCVGGDSPKGGKRPRAKRPPAAASPNAKPRGSTQA
;
A
#
# COMPACT_ATOMS: atom_id res chain seq x y z
N HIS A 1 5.52 -10.64 11.46
CA HIS A 1 5.98 -11.67 10.49
C HIS A 1 5.23 -12.99 10.58
N GLY A 2 5.36 -13.84 9.56
CA GLY A 2 4.73 -15.18 9.47
C GLY A 2 5.38 -16.27 10.33
N GLY A 3 6.55 -16.00 10.95
CA GLY A 3 7.26 -16.93 11.82
C GLY A 3 8.24 -17.83 11.07
N GLY A 4 8.53 -19.03 11.61
CA GLY A 4 9.43 -19.99 10.96
C GLY A 4 8.70 -20.92 9.99
N ALA A 5 9.35 -21.31 8.89
CA ALA A 5 8.81 -22.30 7.95
C ALA A 5 8.81 -23.73 8.51
N TYR A 6 9.73 -24.07 9.44
CA TYR A 6 9.87 -25.43 10.01
C TYR A 6 9.86 -26.56 8.96
N GLY A 7 10.49 -26.33 7.80
CA GLY A 7 10.58 -27.28 6.68
C GLY A 7 9.39 -27.29 5.72
N ASP A 8 8.25 -26.71 6.11
CA ASP A 8 7.05 -26.61 5.27
C ASP A 8 6.26 -25.34 5.61
N LYS A 9 6.38 -24.34 4.72
CA LYS A 9 5.71 -23.05 4.85
C LYS A 9 4.19 -23.17 4.93
N ALA A 10 3.57 -24.04 4.13
CA ALA A 10 2.12 -24.16 4.07
C ALA A 10 1.58 -24.73 5.40
N THR A 11 2.19 -25.80 5.90
CA THR A 11 1.82 -26.37 7.21
C THR A 11 2.10 -25.38 8.35
N ALA A 12 3.17 -24.58 8.26
CA ALA A 12 3.44 -23.53 9.25
C ALA A 12 2.39 -22.41 9.26
N LEU A 13 1.94 -21.93 8.11
CA LEU A 13 0.88 -20.91 8.03
C LEU A 13 -0.48 -21.49 8.46
N ALA A 14 -0.76 -22.77 8.22
CA ALA A 14 -1.94 -23.43 8.77
C ALA A 14 -1.93 -23.41 10.32
N ARG A 15 -0.78 -23.74 10.93
CA ARG A 15 -0.61 -23.63 12.40
C ARG A 15 -0.71 -22.19 12.90
N PHE A 16 -0.26 -21.21 12.10
CA PHE A 16 -0.46 -19.79 12.44
C PHE A 16 -1.96 -19.49 12.57
N ALA A 17 -2.76 -19.87 11.57
CA ALA A 17 -4.21 -19.64 11.56
C ALA A 17 -4.92 -20.34 12.75
N GLU A 18 -4.55 -21.59 13.03
CA GLU A 18 -5.08 -22.34 14.19
C GLU A 18 -4.79 -21.62 15.52
N ASN A 19 -3.58 -21.07 15.68
CA ASN A 19 -3.21 -20.37 16.90
C ASN A 19 -3.81 -18.96 16.97
N PHE A 20 -3.98 -18.28 15.84
CA PHE A 20 -4.68 -17.00 15.78
C PHE A 20 -6.09 -17.12 16.36
N ALA A 21 -6.83 -18.19 16.02
CA ALA A 21 -8.17 -18.45 16.54
C ALA A 21 -8.22 -18.64 18.07
N ARG A 22 -7.09 -18.95 18.71
CA ARG A 22 -6.97 -19.11 20.17
C ARG A 22 -6.68 -17.79 20.89
N LEU A 23 -6.34 -16.72 20.16
CA LEU A 23 -6.08 -15.42 20.75
C LEU A 23 -7.38 -14.78 21.25
N SER A 24 -7.28 -13.87 22.21
CA SER A 24 -8.45 -13.12 22.67
C SER A 24 -8.99 -12.22 21.54
N PRO A 25 -10.29 -11.87 21.53
CA PRO A 25 -10.84 -10.95 20.54
C PRO A 25 -10.10 -9.60 20.49
N GLN A 26 -9.58 -9.15 21.62
CA GLN A 26 -8.82 -7.90 21.70
C GLN A 26 -7.50 -7.98 20.92
N VAL A 27 -6.79 -9.10 21.00
CA VAL A 27 -5.57 -9.30 20.22
C VAL A 27 -5.91 -9.47 18.75
N GLN A 28 -6.90 -10.31 18.42
CA GLN A 28 -7.32 -10.53 17.03
C GLN A 28 -7.69 -9.23 16.32
N SER A 29 -8.39 -8.31 17.01
CA SER A 29 -8.80 -7.01 16.43
C SER A 29 -7.64 -6.05 16.08
N ARG A 30 -6.44 -6.28 16.62
CA ARG A 30 -5.26 -5.41 16.50
C ARG A 30 -4.11 -6.05 15.74
N LEU A 31 -4.05 -7.37 15.70
CA LEU A 31 -2.94 -8.10 15.12
C LEU A 31 -2.86 -7.83 13.62
N THR A 32 -1.66 -7.51 13.17
CA THR A 32 -1.26 -7.43 11.77
C THR A 32 -0.16 -8.43 11.50
N VAL A 33 0.04 -8.76 10.23
CA VAL A 33 1.18 -9.58 9.78
C VAL A 33 2.02 -8.73 8.84
N GLU A 34 3.32 -9.00 8.78
CA GLU A 34 4.26 -8.30 7.93
C GLU A 34 5.08 -9.34 7.15
N ASN A 35 5.40 -9.08 5.89
CA ASN A 35 6.38 -9.90 5.16
C ASN A 35 7.79 -9.73 5.74
N ASP A 36 8.67 -10.69 5.46
CA ASP A 36 10.04 -10.68 5.94
C ASP A 36 11.04 -10.95 4.81
N ASP A 37 12.33 -10.81 5.11
CA ASP A 37 13.44 -10.85 4.17
C ASP A 37 13.95 -12.28 3.87
N LYS A 38 13.36 -13.33 4.49
CA LYS A 38 13.97 -14.69 4.49
C LYS A 38 13.00 -15.82 4.22
N THR A 39 11.81 -15.74 4.80
CA THR A 39 10.89 -16.85 4.96
C THR A 39 9.58 -16.58 4.25
N TYR A 40 8.93 -15.45 4.47
CA TYR A 40 7.58 -15.21 3.95
C TYR A 40 7.49 -13.89 3.20
N ALA A 41 7.37 -13.99 1.88
CA ALA A 41 7.15 -12.86 1.00
C ALA A 41 5.66 -12.44 0.98
N PRO A 42 5.31 -11.22 0.50
CA PRO A 42 3.94 -10.74 0.45
C PRO A 42 2.95 -11.72 -0.18
N ARG A 43 3.30 -12.33 -1.33
CA ARG A 43 2.43 -13.26 -2.06
C ARG A 43 2.07 -14.51 -1.27
N GLU A 44 2.92 -14.91 -0.32
CA GLU A 44 2.66 -16.06 0.55
C GLU A 44 1.77 -15.67 1.75
N LEU A 45 1.81 -14.41 2.19
CA LEU A 45 1.09 -13.94 3.37
C LEU A 45 -0.28 -13.31 3.07
N VAL A 46 -0.49 -12.76 1.87
CA VAL A 46 -1.79 -12.18 1.47
C VAL A 46 -2.93 -13.20 1.65
N PRO A 47 -2.83 -14.47 1.18
CA PRO A 47 -3.92 -15.44 1.38
C PRO A 47 -4.22 -15.73 2.86
N LEU A 48 -3.19 -15.75 3.71
CA LEU A 48 -3.37 -15.91 5.16
C LEU A 48 -4.11 -14.71 5.76
N CYS A 49 -3.71 -13.49 5.38
CA CYS A 49 -4.32 -12.25 5.85
C CYS A 49 -5.79 -12.14 5.43
N GLU A 50 -6.10 -12.50 4.18
CA GLU A 50 -7.46 -12.58 3.65
C GLU A 50 -8.31 -13.62 4.40
N GLN A 51 -7.76 -14.83 4.61
CA GLN A 51 -8.44 -15.89 5.35
C GLN A 51 -8.79 -15.48 6.79
N LEU A 52 -7.88 -14.78 7.46
CA LEU A 52 -8.05 -14.38 8.86
C LEU A 52 -8.77 -13.03 9.02
N GLY A 53 -8.96 -12.27 7.93
CA GLY A 53 -9.51 -10.92 7.97
C GLY A 53 -8.62 -9.93 8.72
N ILE A 54 -7.29 -10.12 8.66
CA ILE A 54 -6.30 -9.25 9.32
C ILE A 54 -5.43 -8.53 8.28
N PRO A 55 -4.89 -7.35 8.61
CA PRO A 55 -4.09 -6.60 7.63
C PRO A 55 -2.66 -7.14 7.46
N LEU A 56 -2.18 -7.05 6.22
CA LEU A 56 -0.77 -7.17 5.86
C LEU A 56 -0.12 -5.78 5.88
N VAL A 57 0.76 -5.55 6.85
CA VAL A 57 1.73 -4.46 6.83
C VAL A 57 2.79 -4.82 5.78
N TYR A 58 2.79 -4.10 4.67
CA TYR A 58 3.76 -4.34 3.61
C TYR A 58 5.08 -3.65 3.94
N ASP A 59 6.15 -4.44 4.04
CA ASP A 59 7.51 -3.94 4.10
C ASP A 59 8.17 -4.10 2.72
N VAL A 60 8.45 -2.97 2.08
CA VAL A 60 9.04 -2.95 0.74
C VAL A 60 10.53 -3.31 0.74
N HIS A 61 11.24 -3.07 1.85
CA HIS A 61 12.66 -3.42 1.99
C HIS A 61 12.83 -4.95 2.06
N HIS A 62 12.05 -5.60 2.92
CA HIS A 62 11.96 -7.05 3.02
C HIS A 62 11.56 -7.70 1.69
N HIS A 63 10.59 -7.14 0.96
CA HIS A 63 10.19 -7.68 -0.33
C HIS A 63 11.28 -7.55 -1.41
N ARG A 64 12.08 -6.48 -1.38
CA ARG A 64 13.27 -6.37 -2.25
C ARG A 64 14.34 -7.41 -1.89
N CYS A 65 14.48 -7.78 -0.61
CA CYS A 65 15.39 -8.84 -0.17
C CYS A 65 14.87 -10.25 -0.55
N LEU A 66 13.56 -10.47 -0.47
CA LEU A 66 12.91 -11.74 -0.78
C LEU A 66 11.83 -11.55 -1.86
N ALA A 67 12.25 -11.58 -3.13
CA ALA A 67 11.34 -11.44 -4.26
C ALA A 67 10.44 -12.68 -4.44
N ASP A 68 9.16 -12.45 -4.75
CA ASP A 68 8.15 -13.51 -4.97
C ASP A 68 7.49 -13.45 -6.37
N GLY A 69 8.07 -12.65 -7.25
CA GLY A 69 7.61 -12.41 -8.61
C GLY A 69 6.53 -11.34 -8.74
N TRP A 70 6.02 -10.76 -7.64
CA TRP A 70 5.21 -9.54 -7.71
C TRP A 70 6.10 -8.30 -7.87
N THR A 71 5.60 -7.35 -8.65
CA THR A 71 6.09 -5.99 -8.62
C THR A 71 5.74 -5.32 -7.29
N ILE A 72 6.46 -4.25 -6.94
CA ILE A 72 6.14 -3.44 -5.75
C ILE A 72 4.69 -2.92 -5.82
N GLU A 73 4.20 -2.54 -7.01
CA GLU A 73 2.84 -2.05 -7.22
C GLU A 73 1.79 -3.15 -7.01
N GLU A 74 2.04 -4.37 -7.49
CA GLU A 74 1.18 -5.53 -7.22
C GLU A 74 1.13 -5.87 -5.73
N ALA A 75 2.29 -5.98 -5.08
CA ALA A 75 2.35 -6.25 -3.64
C ALA A 75 1.65 -5.14 -2.83
N THR A 76 1.87 -3.88 -3.18
CA THR A 76 1.20 -2.72 -2.57
C THR A 76 -0.32 -2.84 -2.69
N ARG A 77 -0.84 -3.05 -3.90
CA ARG A 77 -2.28 -3.16 -4.15
C ARG A 77 -2.93 -4.32 -3.38
N ASN A 78 -2.29 -5.49 -3.37
CA ASN A 78 -2.80 -6.64 -2.62
C ASN A 78 -2.73 -6.40 -1.11
N ALA A 79 -1.67 -5.76 -0.60
CA ALA A 79 -1.57 -5.39 0.80
C ALA A 79 -2.70 -4.43 1.19
N ILE A 80 -2.96 -3.35 0.44
CA ILE A 80 -4.07 -2.40 0.69
C ILE A 80 -5.40 -3.12 0.79
N ALA A 81 -5.65 -4.11 -0.08
CA ALA A 81 -6.91 -4.86 -0.08
C ALA A 81 -7.17 -5.65 1.22
N THR A 82 -6.14 -5.92 2.03
CA THR A 82 -6.28 -6.56 3.35
C THR A 82 -6.67 -5.59 4.48
N TRP A 83 -6.63 -4.27 4.23
CA TRP A 83 -6.97 -3.25 5.22
C TRP A 83 -8.43 -2.79 5.09
N ASN A 84 -9.08 -2.56 6.22
CA ASN A 84 -10.41 -1.94 6.33
C ASN A 84 -10.39 -0.53 6.96
N ARG A 85 -9.21 0.06 6.99
CA ARG A 85 -8.81 1.33 7.60
C ARG A 85 -7.54 1.82 6.90
N GLU A 86 -7.01 2.98 7.27
CA GLU A 86 -5.77 3.48 6.67
C GLU A 86 -4.64 2.42 6.73
N PRO A 87 -4.06 2.03 5.60
CA PRO A 87 -2.96 1.08 5.57
C PRO A 87 -1.69 1.64 6.22
N MET A 88 -0.94 0.76 6.88
CA MET A 88 0.40 1.05 7.40
C MET A 88 1.43 0.20 6.68
N PHE A 89 2.49 0.81 6.16
CA PHE A 89 3.62 0.17 5.48
C PHE A 89 4.94 0.52 6.13
N HIS A 90 5.94 -0.34 5.94
CA HIS A 90 7.30 -0.10 6.43
C HIS A 90 8.24 0.25 5.27
N LEU A 91 9.17 1.17 5.55
CA LEU A 91 10.22 1.57 4.63
C LEU A 91 11.58 1.63 5.32
N SER A 92 12.54 0.95 4.70
CA SER A 92 13.96 0.93 5.04
C SER A 92 14.83 1.04 3.81
N SER A 93 16.11 1.32 4.04
CA SER A 93 17.18 1.28 3.03
C SER A 93 18.33 0.41 3.53
N PRO A 94 19.05 -0.29 2.65
CA PRO A 94 20.16 -1.18 3.01
C PRO A 94 21.38 -0.41 3.51
N LEU A 95 21.98 -0.85 4.61
CA LEU A 95 23.12 -0.22 5.28
C LEU A 95 24.33 -0.04 4.34
N ASN A 96 24.54 -0.98 3.43
CA ASN A 96 25.67 -0.98 2.50
C ASN A 96 25.22 -0.99 1.03
N GLY A 97 24.02 -0.45 0.74
CA GLY A 97 23.44 -0.50 -0.60
C GLY A 97 22.90 -1.87 -0.99
N TRP A 98 22.10 -1.90 -2.06
CA TRP A 98 21.46 -3.13 -2.56
C TRP A 98 22.46 -4.16 -3.12
N GLU A 99 23.65 -3.73 -3.55
CA GLU A 99 24.74 -4.61 -4.00
C GLU A 99 25.60 -5.13 -2.84
N GLY A 100 25.32 -4.69 -1.59
CA GLY A 100 26.02 -5.13 -0.40
C GLY A 100 25.69 -6.57 0.00
N LYS A 101 26.58 -7.22 0.77
CA LYS A 101 26.40 -8.62 1.22
C LYS A 101 25.25 -8.85 2.20
N THR A 102 24.77 -7.80 2.84
CA THR A 102 23.73 -7.85 3.89
C THR A 102 22.70 -6.75 3.64
N PRO A 103 21.98 -6.80 2.50
CA PRO A 103 21.03 -5.76 2.12
C PRO A 103 19.87 -5.67 3.12
N GLU A 104 19.59 -6.72 3.88
CA GLU A 104 18.56 -6.74 4.91
C GLU A 104 18.84 -5.78 6.08
N ARG A 105 20.09 -5.39 6.31
CA ARG A 105 20.44 -4.53 7.45
C ARG A 105 20.02 -3.08 7.18
N HIS A 106 19.25 -2.48 8.08
CA HIS A 106 18.79 -1.11 7.90
C HIS A 106 19.92 -0.08 8.06
N HIS A 107 19.91 0.91 7.18
CA HIS A 107 20.75 2.09 7.23
C HIS A 107 20.28 3.09 8.31
N ASP A 108 21.09 4.11 8.59
CA ASP A 108 20.72 5.16 9.54
C ASP A 108 19.62 6.07 8.99
N PHE A 109 19.61 6.26 7.67
CA PHE A 109 18.70 7.11 6.91
C PHE A 109 18.12 6.37 5.71
N ILE A 110 17.06 6.92 5.12
CA ILE A 110 16.41 6.38 3.92
C ILE A 110 17.01 7.02 2.66
N ASP A 111 17.38 6.20 1.68
CA ASP A 111 17.62 6.66 0.32
C ASP A 111 16.26 7.03 -0.31
N PRO A 112 16.04 8.29 -0.75
CA PRO A 112 14.78 8.67 -1.39
C PRO A 112 14.41 7.87 -2.64
N ALA A 113 15.38 7.21 -3.30
CA ALA A 113 15.12 6.29 -4.41
C ALA A 113 14.42 5.00 -3.95
N ASP A 114 14.52 4.63 -2.68
CA ASP A 114 13.83 3.45 -2.11
C ASP A 114 12.36 3.74 -1.78
N PHE A 115 11.93 5.00 -1.76
CA PHE A 115 10.52 5.35 -1.59
C PHE A 115 9.73 5.01 -2.88
N PRO A 116 8.79 4.04 -2.86
CA PRO A 116 8.08 3.63 -4.06
C PRO A 116 7.29 4.76 -4.70
N ASP A 117 7.44 4.96 -6.01
CA ASP A 117 6.71 6.00 -6.73
C ASP A 117 5.18 5.80 -6.66
N CYS A 118 4.72 4.54 -6.67
CA CYS A 118 3.29 4.21 -6.53
C CYS A 118 2.70 4.57 -5.16
N TRP A 119 3.52 4.89 -4.14
CA TRP A 119 3.04 5.31 -2.83
C TRP A 119 2.79 6.81 -2.72
N ARG A 120 3.30 7.62 -3.66
CA ARG A 120 3.26 9.09 -3.55
C ARG A 120 1.86 9.68 -3.58
N GLU A 121 0.91 8.96 -4.17
CA GLU A 121 -0.49 9.40 -4.34
C GLU A 121 -1.46 8.60 -3.45
N LEU A 122 -0.94 7.72 -2.58
CA LEU A 122 -1.76 6.89 -1.71
C LEU A 122 -1.98 7.58 -0.36
N ASP A 123 -3.18 7.36 0.20
CA ASP A 123 -3.50 7.71 1.58
C ASP A 123 -3.09 6.54 2.49
N VAL A 124 -1.81 6.51 2.86
CA VAL A 124 -1.18 5.46 3.69
C VAL A 124 -0.23 6.07 4.70
N THR A 125 -0.14 5.43 5.87
CA THR A 125 0.91 5.72 6.84
C THR A 125 2.16 4.90 6.47
N VAL A 126 3.31 5.57 6.35
CA VAL A 126 4.60 4.90 6.14
C VAL A 126 5.44 5.03 7.40
N GLU A 127 5.66 3.92 8.09
CA GLU A 127 6.59 3.81 9.22
C GLU A 127 8.03 3.68 8.68
N ILE A 128 8.91 4.54 9.20
CA ILE A 128 10.32 4.60 8.78
C ILE A 128 11.17 3.79 9.76
N GLU A 129 11.70 2.68 9.29
CA GLU A 129 12.50 1.76 10.10
C GLU A 129 14.02 1.99 9.98
N ALA A 130 14.44 3.23 10.21
CA ALA A 130 15.86 3.61 10.14
C ALA A 130 16.50 3.78 11.54
N LYS A 131 17.83 3.65 11.65
CA LYS A 131 18.51 3.78 12.96
C LYS A 131 18.54 5.22 13.48
N ALA A 132 18.52 6.22 12.61
CA ALA A 132 18.47 7.63 13.02
C ALA A 132 17.05 8.12 13.40
N LYS A 133 16.06 7.21 13.39
CA LYS A 133 14.70 7.43 13.91
C LYS A 133 14.05 8.69 13.33
N GLU A 134 13.62 9.63 14.16
CA GLU A 134 12.92 10.85 13.74
C GLU A 134 13.74 11.71 12.78
N ASN A 135 15.07 11.65 12.85
CA ASN A 135 15.93 12.39 11.93
C ASN A 135 15.83 11.84 10.50
N ALA A 136 15.65 10.53 10.33
CA ALA A 136 15.41 9.90 9.04
C ALA A 136 14.03 10.32 8.47
N VAL A 137 12.99 10.33 9.31
CA VAL A 137 11.65 10.81 8.93
C VAL A 137 11.72 12.27 8.44
N LEU A 138 12.33 13.16 9.22
CA LEU A 138 12.45 14.58 8.89
C LEU A 138 13.26 14.82 7.61
N GLN A 139 14.32 14.05 7.39
CA GLN A 139 15.14 14.16 6.19
C GLN A 139 14.37 13.70 4.95
N LEU A 140 13.72 12.54 5.02
CA LEU A 140 12.94 11.99 3.92
C LEU A 140 11.75 12.90 3.58
N ALA A 141 10.98 13.34 4.57
CA ALA A 141 9.85 14.26 4.37
C ALA A 141 10.28 15.57 3.68
N LYS A 142 11.41 16.17 4.12
CA LYS A 142 11.98 17.35 3.45
C LYS A 142 12.35 17.08 2.01
N HIS A 143 12.86 15.89 1.69
CA HIS A 143 13.18 15.50 0.33
C HIS A 143 11.92 15.34 -0.53
N LEU A 144 10.92 14.58 -0.05
CA LEU A 144 9.68 14.31 -0.79
C LEU A 144 8.92 15.62 -1.12
N VAL A 145 8.78 16.54 -0.17
CA VAL A 145 8.15 17.85 -0.39
C VAL A 145 8.91 18.71 -1.41
N ARG A 146 10.24 18.63 -1.43
CA ARG A 146 11.06 19.36 -2.43
C ARG A 146 10.87 18.78 -3.83
N GLU A 147 10.81 17.46 -3.96
CA GLU A 147 10.58 16.77 -5.23
C GLU A 147 9.18 17.03 -5.77
N GLU A 148 8.16 17.03 -4.92
CA GLU A 148 6.78 17.39 -5.32
C GLU A 148 6.72 18.82 -5.89
N LYS A 149 7.29 19.80 -5.19
CA LYS A 149 7.37 21.20 -5.68
C LYS A 149 8.12 21.31 -7.02
N ARG A 150 9.16 20.50 -7.23
CA ARG A 150 9.91 20.44 -8.50
C ARG A 150 9.06 19.85 -9.62
N ARG A 151 8.31 18.78 -9.34
CA ARG A 151 7.37 18.13 -10.28
C ARG A 151 6.25 19.10 -10.67
N ASP A 152 5.68 19.80 -9.71
CA ASP A 152 4.66 20.83 -9.95
C ASP A 152 5.18 21.98 -10.83
N LYS A 153 6.38 22.50 -10.52
CA LYS A 153 7.01 23.56 -11.33
C LYS A 153 7.26 23.10 -12.77
N LYS A 154 7.73 21.86 -12.98
CA LYS A 154 7.90 21.29 -14.32
C LYS A 154 6.57 21.17 -15.07
N ARG A 155 5.49 20.75 -14.40
CA ARG A 155 4.14 20.67 -14.97
C ARG A 155 3.63 22.05 -15.41
N CYS A 156 3.89 23.10 -14.62
CA CYS A 156 3.48 24.47 -14.97
C CYS A 156 4.30 25.09 -16.12
N VAL A 157 5.56 24.66 -16.32
CA VAL A 157 6.46 25.22 -17.36
C VAL A 157 6.39 24.43 -18.68
N GLY A 158 6.06 23.14 -18.64
CA GLY A 158 5.95 22.26 -19.83
C GLY A 158 4.60 22.29 -20.56
N GLY A 159 3.70 23.22 -20.19
CA GLY A 159 2.43 23.39 -20.88
C GLY A 159 2.60 24.12 -22.22
N ASP A 160 2.91 23.37 -23.28
CA ASP A 160 2.70 23.84 -24.64
C ASP A 160 1.21 24.19 -24.80
N SER A 161 0.93 25.45 -25.12
CA SER A 161 -0.43 25.91 -25.37
C SER A 161 -1.01 25.12 -26.56
N PRO A 162 -2.18 24.46 -26.43
CA PRO A 162 -2.82 23.88 -27.59
C PRO A 162 -3.21 25.02 -28.54
N LYS A 163 -2.52 25.10 -29.70
CA LYS A 163 -2.89 26.00 -30.78
C LYS A 163 -4.37 25.75 -31.13
N GLY A 164 -5.11 26.84 -31.24
CA GLY A 164 -6.57 26.85 -31.28
C GLY A 164 -7.18 25.86 -32.27
N GLY A 165 -7.81 24.82 -31.74
CA GLY A 165 -8.83 24.03 -32.43
C GLY A 165 -10.20 24.60 -32.09
N LYS A 166 -10.95 25.04 -33.11
CA LYS A 166 -12.32 25.54 -32.96
C LYS A 166 -13.19 24.49 -32.24
N ARG A 167 -13.76 24.86 -31.08
CA ARG A 167 -14.78 24.05 -30.40
C ARG A 167 -15.97 23.81 -31.33
N PRO A 168 -16.45 22.56 -31.52
CA PRO A 168 -17.74 22.34 -32.13
C PRO A 168 -18.84 22.80 -31.18
N ARG A 169 -19.88 23.46 -31.71
CA ARG A 169 -21.07 23.88 -30.97
C ARG A 169 -21.77 22.66 -30.36
N ALA A 170 -21.96 22.66 -29.05
CA ALA A 170 -22.80 21.69 -28.36
C ALA A 170 -24.26 21.86 -28.83
N LYS A 171 -24.89 20.77 -29.30
CA LYS A 171 -26.34 20.71 -29.52
C LYS A 171 -27.04 20.63 -28.16
N ARG A 172 -28.08 21.44 -27.97
CA ARG A 172 -28.95 21.44 -26.78
C ARG A 172 -29.58 20.05 -26.60
N PRO A 173 -29.56 19.44 -25.40
CA PRO A 173 -30.37 18.26 -25.14
C PRO A 173 -31.86 18.66 -25.05
N PRO A 174 -32.79 17.75 -25.41
CA PRO A 174 -34.22 17.99 -25.24
C PRO A 174 -34.60 17.98 -23.75
N ALA A 175 -35.63 18.74 -23.41
CA ALA A 175 -36.13 18.93 -22.05
C ALA A 175 -36.62 17.60 -21.44
N ALA A 176 -36.22 17.33 -20.20
CA ALA A 176 -36.73 16.22 -19.41
C ALA A 176 -38.20 16.46 -19.01
N ALA A 177 -39.05 15.46 -19.18
CA ALA A 177 -40.42 15.46 -18.69
C ALA A 177 -40.43 15.24 -17.16
N SER A 178 -41.24 16.02 -16.45
CA SER A 178 -41.44 15.95 -14.99
C SER A 178 -42.00 14.61 -14.53
N PRO A 179 -41.57 14.07 -13.38
CA PRO A 179 -42.25 12.98 -12.71
C PRO A 179 -43.28 13.55 -11.73
N ASN A 180 -44.57 13.39 -12.03
CA ASN A 180 -45.59 13.59 -11.02
C ASN A 180 -46.73 12.58 -11.21
N ALA A 181 -46.63 11.44 -10.54
CA ALA A 181 -47.75 10.56 -10.27
C ALA A 181 -47.51 9.85 -8.93
N LYS A 182 -48.20 10.33 -7.88
CA LYS A 182 -48.33 9.63 -6.59
C LYS A 182 -49.12 8.32 -6.76
N PRO A 183 -48.86 7.29 -5.94
CA PRO A 183 -49.60 6.05 -5.98
C PRO A 183 -50.98 6.22 -5.34
N ARG A 184 -52.04 5.75 -6.01
CA ARG A 184 -53.32 5.45 -5.37
C ARG A 184 -53.31 3.96 -5.00
N GLY A 185 -53.44 3.68 -3.71
CA GLY A 185 -53.76 2.35 -3.23
C GLY A 185 -55.23 2.01 -3.46
N SER A 186 -55.51 0.70 -3.54
CA SER A 186 -56.81 0.10 -3.21
C SER A 186 -56.65 -1.42 -3.08
N THR A 187 -56.71 -1.89 -1.84
CA THR A 187 -57.52 -3.00 -1.29
C THR A 187 -58.01 -4.18 -2.15
N GLN A 188 -57.93 -5.36 -1.51
CA GLN A 188 -58.73 -6.61 -1.59
C GLN A 188 -58.48 -7.52 -2.81
N ALA A 189 -58.41 -8.85 -2.71
CA ALA A 189 -58.86 -9.82 -1.70
C ALA A 189 -57.88 -11.00 -1.60
#